data_AF-A0A7X1IUG4-F1
#
_entry.id   AF-A0A7X1IUG4-F1
#
_cell.length_a   1.000
_cell.length_b   1.000
_cell.length_c   1.000
_cell.angle_alpha   90.00
_cell.angle_beta   90.00
_cell.angle_gamma   90.00
#
_symmetry.space_group_name_H-M   'P 1'
#
loop_
_entity.id
_entity.type
_entity.pdbx_description
1 polymer ?
#
loop_
_entity_poly.entity_id
_entity_poly.type
_entity_poly.pdbx_seq_one_letter_code
_entity_poly.pdbx_strand_id
1 'polypeptide(L)' 'MRAWIAKESPNLIIHSGNISLDGADMEDDFTFCRETMAELPASLLVIPGNHDVGEPKNQHQPADAEAAGALEPSL' A
#
# COMPACT_ATOMS: atom_id res chain seq x y z
N MET A 1 -6.28 -16.09 -5.47
CA MET A 1 -6.39 -15.25 -4.25
C MET A 1 -7.83 -14.85 -3.95
N ARG A 2 -8.51 -14.03 -4.78
CA ARG A 2 -9.87 -13.50 -4.51
C ARG A 2 -10.91 -14.56 -4.12
N ALA A 3 -10.99 -15.67 -4.86
CA ALA A 3 -11.93 -16.75 -4.56
C ALA A 3 -11.69 -17.40 -3.18
N TRP A 4 -10.42 -17.47 -2.75
CA TRP A 4 -10.08 -17.96 -1.41
C TRP A 4 -10.49 -16.94 -0.34
N ILE A 5 -10.16 -15.66 -0.53
CA ILE A 5 -10.57 -14.58 0.39
C ILE A 5 -12.09 -14.55 0.55
N ALA A 6 -12.84 -14.66 -0.55
CA ALA A 6 -14.31 -14.70 -0.51
C ALA A 6 -14.84 -15.89 0.31
N LYS A 7 -14.18 -17.06 0.21
CA LYS A 7 -14.55 -18.24 0.98
C LYS A 7 -14.37 -18.04 2.49
N GLU A 8 -13.32 -17.34 2.90
CA GLU A 8 -13.05 -17.04 4.32
C GLU A 8 -14.06 -16.04 4.91
N SER A 9 -14.85 -15.36 4.07
CA SER A 9 -15.87 -14.39 4.50
C SER A 9 -15.37 -13.34 5.52
N PRO A 10 -14.25 -12.63 5.22
CA PRO A 10 -13.69 -11.67 6.16
C PRO A 10 -14.61 -10.46 6.32
N ASN A 11 -14.57 -9.84 7.50
CA ASN A 11 -15.16 -8.52 7.74
C ASN A 11 -14.15 -7.38 7.49
N LEU A 12 -12.85 -7.71 7.46
CA LEU A 12 -11.74 -6.78 7.27
C LEU A 12 -10.56 -7.52 6.65
N ILE A 13 -9.86 -6.87 5.74
CA ILE A 13 -8.61 -7.33 5.14
C ILE A 13 -7.52 -6.34 5.52
N ILE A 14 -6.36 -6.85 5.94
CA ILE A 14 -5.19 -6.04 6.27
C ILE A 14 -4.05 -6.45 5.34
N HIS A 15 -3.57 -5.52 4.52
CA HIS A 15 -2.40 -5.68 3.66
C HIS A 15 -1.19 -5.06 4.36
N SER A 16 -0.18 -5.87 4.70
CA SER A 16 0.85 -5.51 5.68
C SER A 16 2.13 -4.92 5.07
N GLY A 17 2.02 -4.19 3.96
CA GLY A 17 3.16 -3.61 3.23
C GLY A 17 3.08 -3.82 1.73
N ASN A 18 3.70 -2.93 0.95
CA ASN A 18 3.95 -3.04 -0.49
C ASN A 18 2.71 -3.44 -1.28
N ILE A 19 1.70 -2.58 -1.28
CA ILE A 19 0.52 -2.82 -2.09
C ILE A 19 0.77 -2.53 -3.58
N SER A 20 1.74 -1.65 -3.86
CA SER A 20 2.29 -1.37 -5.18
C SER A 20 3.66 -2.03 -5.36
N LEU A 21 4.09 -2.15 -6.62
CA LEU A 21 5.45 -2.59 -6.96
C LEU A 21 6.41 -1.40 -7.01
N ASP A 22 6.00 -0.29 -7.61
CA ASP A 22 6.83 0.91 -7.82
C ASP A 22 6.03 2.21 -7.58
N GLY A 23 4.99 2.17 -6.74
CA GLY A 23 4.10 3.31 -6.51
C GLY A 23 4.80 4.57 -6.00
N ALA A 24 5.93 4.41 -5.31
CA ALA A 24 6.78 5.53 -4.88
C ALA A 24 7.40 6.35 -6.03
N ASP A 25 7.46 5.80 -7.25
CA ASP A 25 7.99 6.49 -8.47
C ASP A 25 6.94 6.56 -9.59
N MET A 26 5.96 5.66 -9.60
CA MET A 26 4.96 5.52 -10.67
C MET A 26 3.53 5.56 -10.12
N GLU A 27 2.89 6.73 -10.16
CA GLU A 27 1.51 6.92 -9.65
C GLU A 27 0.47 6.01 -10.34
N ASP A 28 0.68 5.66 -11.62
CA ASP A 28 -0.19 4.74 -12.36
C ASP A 28 -0.24 3.34 -11.72
N ASP A 29 0.82 2.93 -11.03
CA ASP A 29 0.85 1.64 -10.31
C ASP A 29 -0.13 1.65 -9.13
N PHE A 30 -0.24 2.76 -8.40
CA PHE A 30 -1.27 2.91 -7.37
C PHE A 30 -2.69 2.89 -7.95
N THR A 31 -2.90 3.49 -9.13
CA THR A 31 -4.20 3.45 -9.79
C THR A 31 -4.59 2.00 -10.13
N PHE A 32 -3.67 1.23 -10.71
CA PHE A 32 -3.88 -0.18 -11.01
C PHE A 32 -4.15 -1.01 -9.75
N CYS A 33 -3.35 -0.82 -8.69
CA CYS A 33 -3.53 -1.54 -7.43
C CYS A 33 -4.86 -1.17 -6.76
N ARG A 34 -5.25 0.11 -6.75
CA ARG A 34 -6.54 0.55 -6.21
C ARG A 34 -7.70 -0.14 -6.91
N GLU A 35 -7.71 -0.16 -8.24
CA GLU A 35 -8.76 -0.81 -9.03
C GLU A 35 -8.81 -2.32 -8.77
N THR A 36 -7.64 -2.96 -8.74
CA THR A 36 -7.51 -4.39 -8.44
C THR A 36 -8.03 -4.75 -7.04
N MET A 37 -7.76 -3.90 -6.05
CA MET A 37 -8.10 -4.15 -4.65
C MET A 37 -9.54 -3.76 -4.31
N ALA A 38 -10.15 -2.86 -5.07
CA ALA A 38 -11.58 -2.49 -4.94
C ALA A 38 -12.53 -3.67 -5.18
N GLU A 39 -12.05 -4.74 -5.83
CA GLU A 39 -12.83 -5.97 -6.05
C GLU A 39 -12.84 -6.93 -4.84
N LEU A 40 -12.13 -6.61 -3.75
CA LEU A 40 -12.13 -7.45 -2.55
C LEU A 40 -13.46 -7.36 -1.78
N PRO A 41 -13.89 -8.46 -1.14
CA PRO A 41 -15.25 -8.56 -0.59
C PRO A 41 -15.46 -7.82 0.73
N ALA A 42 -14.43 -7.15 1.27
CA ALA A 42 -14.47 -6.50 2.57
C ALA A 42 -13.62 -5.23 2.57
N SER A 43 -13.81 -4.40 3.60
CA SER A 43 -12.96 -3.22 3.81
C SER A 43 -11.49 -3.62 3.87
N LEU A 44 -10.64 -2.82 3.22
CA LEU A 44 -9.20 -3.03 3.14
C LEU A 44 -8.48 -1.93 3.93
N LEU A 45 -7.61 -2.34 4.84
CA LEU A 45 -6.61 -1.46 5.45
C LEU A 45 -5.23 -1.85 4.92
N VAL A 46 -4.45 -0.84 4.55
CA VAL A 46 -3.13 -1.02 3.96
C VAL A 46 -2.12 -0.32 4.86
N ILE A 47 -1.12 -1.07 5.28
CA ILE A 47 0.08 -0.52 5.89
C ILE A 47 1.07 -0.34 4.73
N PRO A 48 1.53 0.89 4.43
CA PRO A 48 2.47 1.09 3.33
C PRO A 48 3.82 0.45 3.64
N GLY A 49 4.49 -0.05 2.60
CA GLY A 49 5.88 -0.47 2.66
C GLY A 49 6.78 0.42 1.81
N ASN A 50 8.06 0.05 1.69
CA ASN A 50 9.08 0.84 0.98
C ASN A 50 8.81 1.00 -0.53
N HIS A 51 8.06 0.09 -1.15
CA HIS A 51 7.66 0.24 -2.56
C HIS A 51 6.53 1.26 -2.74
N ASP A 52 5.75 1.52 -1.68
CA ASP A 52 4.66 2.47 -1.68
C ASP A 52 5.14 3.89 -1.35
N VAL A 53 6.06 4.03 -0.39
CA VAL A 53 6.51 5.36 0.11
C VAL A 53 7.97 5.67 -0.15
N GLY A 54 8.71 4.76 -0.79
CA GLY A 54 10.13 4.91 -1.05
C GLY A 54 11.04 4.46 0.11
N GLU A 55 12.34 4.40 -0.17
CA GLU A 55 13.39 3.99 0.76
C GLU A 55 14.42 5.11 0.97
N PRO A 56 14.89 5.34 2.21
CA PRO A 56 15.97 6.30 2.46
C PRO A 56 17.23 5.97 1.67
N LYS A 57 17.80 6.99 1.00
CA LYS A 57 19.02 6.88 0.18
C LYS A 57 18.86 6.06 -1.11
N ASN A 58 17.64 5.71 -1.49
CA ASN A 58 17.36 5.18 -2.83
C ASN A 58 17.29 6.33 -3.85
N GLN A 59 17.98 6.18 -4.99
CA GLN A 59 18.05 7.21 -6.03
C GLN A 59 16.81 7.30 -6.90
N HIS A 60 16.07 6.19 -7.04
CA HIS A 60 14.91 6.07 -7.92
C HIS A 60 13.60 6.23 -7.14
N GLN A 61 13.56 5.71 -5.91
CA GLN A 61 12.38 5.78 -5.03
C GLN A 61 12.78 6.35 -3.66
N PRO A 62 13.14 7.64 -3.56
CA PRO A 62 13.46 8.25 -2.27
C PRO A 62 12.24 8.22 -1.35
N ALA A 63 12.46 7.98 -0.05
CA ALA A 63 11.37 7.97 0.92
C ALA A 63 10.64 9.32 1.00
N ASP A 64 9.31 9.29 0.91
CA ASP A 64 8.41 10.40 1.14
C ASP A 64 7.83 10.34 2.57
N ALA A 65 8.22 11.32 3.39
CA ALA A 65 7.77 11.43 4.77
C ALA A 65 6.28 11.78 4.91
N GLU A 66 5.71 12.50 3.93
CA GLU A 66 4.29 12.87 3.90
C GLU A 66 3.43 11.63 3.58
N ALA A 67 3.86 10.81 2.62
CA ALA A 67 3.21 9.55 2.26
C ALA A 67 3.32 8.47 3.36
N ALA A 68 4.41 8.45 4.12
CA ALA A 68 4.61 7.52 5.24
C ALA A 68 3.74 7.85 6.48
N GLY A 69 2.97 8.94 6.46
CA GLY A 69 2.15 9.38 7.60
C GLY A 69 3.00 9.71 8.82
N ALA A 70 4.22 10.22 8.62
CA ALA A 70 5.14 10.53 9.70
C ALA A 70 4.48 11.53 10.67
N LEU A 71 4.06 11.04 11.82
CA LEU A 71 3.88 11.87 13.00
C LEU A 71 5.25 12.49 13.28
N GLU A 72 5.35 13.80 13.05
CA GLU A 72 6.52 14.60 13.44
C GLU A 72 6.99 14.15 14.83
N PRO A 73 8.24 13.67 14.99
CA PRO A 73 8.74 13.33 16.31
C PRO A 73 8.74 14.62 17.12
N SER A 74 7.87 14.68 18.14
CA SER A 74 7.90 15.76 19.12
C SER A 74 9.31 15.82 19.72
N LEU A 75 9.95 16.98 19.52
CA LEU A 75 11.28 17.38 20.01
C LEU A 75 11.63 16.86 21.41
#